data_AF-A0A1F4DYQ5-F1
#
_entry.id   AF-A0A1F4DYQ5-F1
#
_cell.length_a   1.000
_cell.length_b   1.000
_cell.length_c   1.000
_cell.angle_alpha   90.00
_cell.angle_beta   90.00
_cell.angle_gamma   90.00
#
_symmetry.space_group_name_H-M   'P 1'
#
loop_
_entity.id
_entity.type
_entity.pdbx_description
1 polymer ?
#
loop_
_entity_poly.entity_id
_entity_poly.type
_entity_poly.pdbx_seq_one_letter_code
_entity_poly.pdbx_strand_id
1 'polypeptide(L)'
;MKTTVELSDELFRKVKAEAALRGRKLKDLVAEGLRHVLETPPAAGGAGGRPSLHDLMKDSCGVVDSGMSDLASNPKHLKGFGRAPRRHR
;
A
#
# COMPACT_ATOMS: atom_id res chain seq x y z
N MET A 1 7.84 -11.68 -29.93
CA MET A 1 6.57 -12.35 -30.28
C MET A 1 5.48 -11.30 -30.48
N LYS A 2 4.52 -11.53 -31.39
CA LYS A 2 3.35 -10.65 -31.58
C LYS A 2 2.14 -11.35 -30.98
N THR A 3 1.37 -10.62 -30.18
CA THR A 3 0.16 -11.12 -29.52
C THR A 3 -0.94 -10.08 -29.69
N THR A 4 -2.18 -10.55 -29.90
CA THR A 4 -3.37 -9.71 -29.93
C THR A 4 -4.09 -9.84 -28.59
N VAL A 5 -4.48 -8.71 -27.99
CA VAL A 5 -5.22 -8.67 -26.73
C VAL A 5 -6.49 -7.85 -26.91
N GLU A 6 -7.58 -8.29 -26.29
CA GLU A 6 -8.82 -7.54 -26.25
C GLU A 6 -8.75 -6.52 -25.11
N LEU A 7 -9.06 -5.25 -25.41
CA LEU A 7 -9.07 -4.15 -24.46
C LEU A 7 -10.41 -3.43 -24.57
N SER A 8 -10.96 -2.97 -23.44
CA SER A 8 -12.13 -2.10 -23.49
C SER A 8 -11.78 -0.79 -24.21
N ASP A 9 -12.74 -0.23 -24.94
CA ASP A 9 -12.56 1.04 -25.67
C ASP A 9 -12.09 2.17 -24.75
N GLU A 10 -12.63 2.22 -23.53
CA GLU A 10 -12.25 3.21 -22.52
C GLU A 10 -10.76 3.09 -22.14
N LEU A 11 -10.31 1.85 -21.89
CA LEU A 11 -8.92 1.59 -21.54
C LEU A 11 -8.00 1.92 -22.72
N PHE A 12 -8.37 1.52 -23.94
CA PHE A 12 -7.59 1.83 -25.13
C PHE A 12 -7.43 3.34 -25.34
N ARG A 13 -8.50 4.12 -25.16
CA ARG A 13 -8.45 5.60 -25.25
C ARG A 13 -7.50 6.19 -24.22
N LYS A 14 -7.58 5.75 -22.97
CA LYS A 14 -6.70 6.21 -21.88
C LYS A 14 -5.23 5.90 -22.16
N VAL A 15 -4.91 4.65 -22.53
CA VAL A 15 -3.52 4.24 -22.81
C VAL A 15 -2.98 4.98 -24.04
N LYS A 16 -3.80 5.21 -25.07
CA LYS A 16 -3.39 5.99 -26.26
C LYS A 16 -3.10 7.44 -25.93
N ALA A 17 -3.95 8.08 -25.12
CA ALA A 17 -3.73 9.45 -24.66
C ALA A 17 -2.44 9.55 -23.82
N GLU A 18 -2.26 8.63 -22.87
CA GLU A 18 -1.07 8.58 -22.01
C GLU A 18 0.22 8.37 -22.82
N ALA A 19 0.20 7.48 -23.82
CA ALA A 19 1.33 7.26 -24.71
C ALA A 19 1.69 8.53 -25.51
N ALA A 20 0.69 9.26 -26.01
CA ALA A 20 0.91 10.51 -26.72
C ALA A 20 1.49 11.60 -25.81
N LEU A 21 0.95 11.75 -24.59
CA LEU A 21 1.45 12.71 -23.59
C LEU A 21 2.91 12.43 -23.21
N ARG A 22 3.28 11.15 -23.09
CA ARG A 22 4.66 10.73 -22.78
C ARG A 22 5.60 10.70 -23.99
N GLY A 23 5.10 11.00 -25.19
CA GLY A 23 5.87 10.90 -26.44
C GLY A 23 6.39 9.48 -26.73
N ARG A 24 5.69 8.45 -26.24
CA ARG A 24 6.11 7.04 -26.39
C ARG A 24 5.15 6.27 -27.28
N LYS A 25 5.62 5.15 -27.84
CA LYS A 25 4.77 4.26 -28.64
C LYS A 25 3.85 3.47 -27.70
N LEU A 26 2.61 3.25 -28.12
CA LEU A 26 1.60 2.49 -27.36
C LEU A 26 2.13 1.12 -26.89
N LYS A 27 2.81 0.40 -27.79
CA LYS A 27 3.40 -0.92 -27.50
C LYS A 27 4.42 -0.89 -26.35
N ASP A 28 5.17 0.20 -26.21
CA ASP A 28 6.23 0.32 -25.21
C ASP A 28 5.61 0.58 -23.84
N LEU A 29 4.56 1.42 -23.79
CA LEU A 29 3.77 1.67 -22.57
C LEU A 29 3.03 0.40 -22.10
N VAL A 30 2.46 -0.37 -23.03
CA VAL A 30 1.80 -1.64 -22.70
C VAL A 30 2.80 -2.66 -22.17
N ALA A 31 3.99 -2.77 -22.80
CA ALA A 31 5.03 -3.69 -22.35
C ALA A 31 5.56 -3.33 -20.95
N GLU A 32 5.77 -2.04 -20.67
CA GLU A 32 6.15 -1.54 -19.35
C GLU A 32 5.09 -1.86 -18.30
N GLY A 33 3.81 -1.61 -18.59
CA GLY A 33 2.71 -1.94 -17.69
C GLY A 33 2.66 -3.43 -17.37
N LEU A 34 2.84 -4.30 -18.36
CA LEU A 34 2.90 -5.75 -18.15
C LEU A 34 4.09 -6.16 -17.27
N ARG A 35 5.28 -5.58 -17.49
CA ARG A 35 6.44 -5.83 -16.62
C ARG A 35 6.17 -5.42 -15.20
N HIS A 36 5.59 -4.24 -15.00
CA HIS A 36 5.28 -3.75 -13.67
C HIS A 36 4.32 -4.67 -12.90
N VAL A 37 3.32 -5.23 -13.58
CA VAL A 37 2.39 -6.20 -12.99
C VAL A 37 3.07 -7.54 -12.66
N LEU A 38 4.03 -7.98 -13.48
CA LEU A 38 4.75 -9.24 -13.25
C LEU A 38 5.86 -9.12 -12.20
N GLU A 39 6.52 -7.97 -12.11
CA GLU A 39 7.61 -7.69 -11.16
C GLU A 39 7.11 -7.23 -9.80
N THR A 40 5.93 -6.60 -9.75
CA THR A 40 5.27 -6.26 -8.49
C THR A 40 4.56 -7.51 -8.01
N PRO A 41 4.99 -8.13 -6.89
CA PRO A 41 4.23 -9.22 -6.31
C PRO A 41 2.80 -8.72 -6.09
N PRO A 42 1.76 -9.51 -6.41
CA PRO A 42 0.39 -9.10 -6.16
C PRO A 42 0.33 -8.64 -4.71
N ALA A 43 0.01 -7.35 -4.51
CA ALA A 43 -0.15 -6.79 -3.18
C ALA A 43 -1.09 -7.75 -2.46
N ALA A 44 -0.58 -8.48 -1.47
CA ALA A 44 -1.26 -9.60 -0.85
C ALA A 44 -2.57 -9.10 -0.24
N GLY A 45 -3.63 -9.10 -1.05
CA GLY A 45 -5.00 -8.77 -0.70
C GLY A 45 -5.73 -9.95 -0.08
N GLY A 46 -5.01 -11.02 0.26
CA GLY A 46 -5.50 -12.13 1.06
C GLY A 46 -4.59 -12.31 2.27
N ALA A 47 -5.00 -11.80 3.43
CA ALA A 47 -4.60 -12.21 4.79
C ALA A 47 -3.10 -12.41 5.13
N GLY A 48 -2.15 -12.16 4.23
CA GLY A 48 -0.73 -12.01 4.50
C GLY A 48 -0.45 -10.55 4.80
N GLY A 49 -1.00 -10.09 5.93
CA GLY A 49 -1.03 -8.68 6.30
C GLY A 49 0.34 -8.04 6.27
N ARG A 50 0.39 -6.78 5.82
CA ARG A 50 1.52 -5.90 6.15
C ARG A 50 1.88 -6.13 7.62
N PRO A 51 3.17 -6.25 7.96
CA PRO A 51 3.57 -6.49 9.35
C PRO A 51 2.85 -5.45 10.21
N SER A 52 2.15 -5.93 11.24
CA SER A 52 1.45 -5.03 12.14
C SER A 52 2.46 -4.07 12.77
N LEU A 53 2.01 -2.93 13.27
CA LEU A 53 2.90 -2.03 14.01
C LEU A 53 3.63 -2.78 15.14
N HIS A 54 2.96 -3.75 15.77
CA HIS A 54 3.56 -4.63 16.76
C HIS A 54 4.68 -5.50 16.15
N ASP A 55 4.47 -6.14 15.00
CA ASP A 55 5.50 -6.99 14.37
C ASP A 55 6.75 -6.20 14.00
N LEU A 56 6.60 -4.93 13.63
CA LEU A 56 7.71 -4.03 13.31
C LEU A 56 8.46 -3.52 14.54
N MET A 57 7.78 -3.37 15.68
CA MET A 57 8.33 -2.68 16.86
C MET A 57 8.61 -3.59 18.06
N LYS A 58 8.23 -4.88 18.01
CA LYS A 58 8.39 -5.82 19.14
C LYS A 58 9.81 -5.88 19.70
N ASP A 59 10.83 -5.81 18.84
CA ASP A 59 12.23 -5.88 19.25
C ASP A 59 12.72 -4.56 19.89
N SER A 60 11.94 -3.47 19.74
CA SER A 60 12.19 -2.18 20.38
C SER A 60 11.49 -2.05 21.74
N CYS A 61 10.55 -2.94 22.07
CA CYS A 61 9.81 -2.90 23.33
C CYS A 61 10.74 -3.26 24.50
N GLY A 62 10.94 -2.33 25.43
CA GLY A 62 11.77 -2.58 26.63
C GLY A 62 13.28 -2.45 26.43
N VAL A 63 13.75 -1.96 25.26
CA VAL A 63 15.18 -1.71 25.00
C VAL A 63 15.79 -0.65 25.94
N VAL A 64 14.95 0.21 26.53
CA VAL A 64 15.38 1.23 27.48
C VAL A 64 14.76 0.94 28.84
N ASP A 65 15.59 0.69 29.85
CA ASP A 65 15.16 0.68 31.24
C ASP A 65 14.96 2.13 31.71
N SER A 66 13.72 2.60 31.56
CA SER A 66 13.33 3.95 31.98
C SER A 66 13.05 4.07 33.48
N GLY A 67 13.07 2.96 34.24
CA GLY A 67 12.60 2.91 35.63
C GLY A 67 11.10 3.18 35.80
N MET A 68 10.36 3.45 34.71
CA MET A 68 8.91 3.64 34.71
C MET A 68 8.23 2.32 34.38
N SER A 69 7.33 1.88 35.26
CA SER A 69 6.45 0.73 35.01
C SER A 69 5.59 0.94 33.77
N ASP A 70 5.24 -0.15 33.07
CA ASP A 70 4.37 -0.10 31.90
C ASP A 70 3.11 0.76 32.14
N LEU A 71 3.01 1.87 31.41
CA LEU A 71 1.90 2.82 31.52
C LEU A 71 0.60 2.25 30.94
N ALA A 72 0.68 1.19 30.11
CA ALA A 72 -0.50 0.50 29.58
C ALA A 72 -1.17 -0.43 30.61
N SER A 73 -0.53 -0.71 31.74
CA SER A 73 -1.07 -1.57 32.79
C SER A 73 -2.16 -0.91 33.65
N ASN A 74 -2.35 0.41 33.59
CA ASN A 74 -3.43 1.11 34.30
C ASN A 74 -4.56 1.51 33.35
N PRO A 75 -5.75 0.88 33.43
CA PRO A 75 -6.89 1.14 32.56
C PRO A 75 -7.35 2.61 32.53
N LYS A 76 -7.06 3.40 33.58
CA LYS A 76 -7.34 4.84 33.61
C LYS A 76 -6.60 5.61 32.51
N HIS A 77 -5.38 5.20 32.16
CA HIS A 77 -4.55 5.88 31.16
C HIS A 77 -4.95 5.54 29.71
N LEU A 78 -5.69 4.45 29.51
CA LEU A 78 -6.17 4.02 28.19
C LEU A 78 -7.54 4.60 27.83
N LYS A 79 -8.19 5.36 28.74
CA LYS A 79 -9.53 5.91 28.51
C LYS A 79 -9.51 6.90 27.33
N GLY A 80 -10.08 6.49 26.20
CA GLY A 80 -10.21 7.32 25.00
C GLY A 80 -9.04 7.20 24.00
N PHE A 81 -8.02 6.39 24.31
CA PHE A 81 -6.93 6.10 23.38
C PHE A 81 -7.46 5.40 22.11
N GLY A 82 -6.98 5.80 20.94
CA GLY A 82 -7.38 5.21 19.65
C GLY A 82 -8.77 5.60 19.12
N ARG A 83 -9.53 6.46 19.81
CA ARG A 83 -10.79 6.99 19.26
C ARG A 83 -10.50 8.14 18.29
N ALA A 84 -10.97 8.02 17.05
CA ALA A 84 -10.89 9.11 16.08
C ALA A 84 -11.61 10.36 16.64
N PRO A 85 -11.01 11.56 16.57
CA PRO A 85 -11.74 12.77 16.93
C PRO A 85 -12.97 12.89 16.02
N ARG A 86 -14.12 13.23 16.62
CA ARG A 86 -15.31 13.56 15.83
C ARG A 86 -14.92 14.70 14.89
N ARG A 87 -14.91 14.44 13.58
CA ARG A 87 -14.72 15.48 12.57
C ARG A 87 -15.79 16.54 12.81
N HIS A 88 -15.37 17.75 13.18
CA HIS A 88 -16.26 18.91 13.16
C HIS A 88 -16.68 19.11 11.69
N ARG A 89 -17.99 19.03 11.45
CA ARG A 89 -18.61 19.37 10.17
C ARG A 89 -18.86 20.88 10.14
#